data_AF-A0A2V9WUY1-F1
#
_entry.id   AF-A0A2V9WUY1-F1
#
_cell.length_a   1.000
_cell.length_b   1.000
_cell.length_c   1.000
_cell.angle_alpha   90.00
_cell.angle_beta   90.00
_cell.angle_gamma   90.00
#
_symmetry.space_group_name_H-M   'P 1'
#
loop_
_entity.id
_entity.type
_entity.pdbx_description
1 polymer ?
#
loop_
_entity_poly.entity_id
_entity_poly.type
_entity_poly.pdbx_seq_one_letter_code
_entity_poly.pdbx_strand_id
1 'polypeptide(L)'
;MQAIDIHNHFFPRSWPDFAQRFGTPNWPWIKHTEAGKADIMVGDRFFRHIYSACWDPEVRLQEMDRDGVDLQVISATPVLFAYERPLQHALQSAQLFNDAALELCSQGKGRLKSLCQVPLQDIDAACKELSRCMRAGHLGVQIGNHVAEKNLDDPGMVTFLHHCADEGAAVLVHPWDMMGQQRMPNYMMPWTVGMPAETQLSLVALILSGAFDRLPSTLRICFAHGGGSFSFLLGRLENAWHHHRVARGACQFPPRHYLNRFYVDSVVFDEPTLQFLVCTMSAERVLLGSDYPFPLGEEHVGTLIRESHLSGRAKAQLLGGNAKQFLRLELGADARGDNDALTQEGGLSAGHSERLSYSSYLEVAELLDLQHPQSSPPHHDELLFIIVHQTYELWFKELLHDLDAVVANLQRASANPESRDEVYEAARLLRRCTEITRVLVEQFTILETMLPTHFLAFRDKLEPASGFQSEQFRELEFLCGLKDAKMLAYHKPTPEAHRRLERRLREPSLHHVFFEALQAMGTLPAPEPGASEEQEFETRSRAILSLYKNEQHYRYWIDVCERLTEFDELVVSWRLRHIQLVERIIGIRMGTGGSAGASYLKHTLDKKFFPELWEARTLLTE
;
A
#
# COMPACT_ATOMS: atom_id res chain seq x y z
N MET A 1 6.81 20.73 1.26
CA MET A 1 6.79 19.28 0.93
C MET A 1 7.84 19.09 -0.15
N GLN A 2 8.69 18.06 -0.04
CA GLN A 2 9.72 17.86 -1.06
C GLN A 2 9.08 17.33 -2.35
N ALA A 3 9.24 18.04 -3.46
CA ALA A 3 8.76 17.66 -4.79
C ALA A 3 9.89 16.97 -5.59
N ILE A 4 9.61 15.79 -6.11
CA ILE A 4 10.56 14.96 -6.86
C ILE A 4 9.92 14.58 -8.18
N ASP A 5 10.42 15.15 -9.27
CA ASP A 5 9.95 14.87 -10.62
C ASP A 5 10.78 13.71 -11.22
N ILE A 6 10.12 12.58 -11.44
CA ILE A 6 10.75 11.34 -11.93
C ILE A 6 10.68 11.17 -13.45
N HIS A 7 9.91 12.02 -14.14
CA HIS A 7 9.68 11.90 -15.57
C HIS A 7 9.97 13.22 -16.26
N ASN A 8 11.22 13.35 -16.70
CA ASN A 8 11.71 14.48 -17.48
C ASN A 8 12.95 14.02 -18.27
N HIS A 9 13.28 14.77 -19.32
CA HIS A 9 14.26 14.37 -20.32
C HIS A 9 15.41 15.36 -20.43
N PHE A 10 16.54 14.87 -20.94
CA PHE A 10 17.69 15.69 -21.30
C PHE A 10 18.23 15.34 -22.69
N PHE A 11 19.04 16.24 -23.23
CA PHE A 11 19.95 16.00 -24.34
C PHE A 11 21.33 16.56 -23.96
N PRO A 12 22.45 15.92 -24.31
CA PRO A 12 23.74 16.58 -24.23
C PRO A 12 23.80 17.80 -25.16
N ARG A 13 24.61 18.79 -24.82
CA ARG A 13 24.77 20.00 -25.66
C ARG A 13 25.25 19.66 -27.07
N SER A 14 26.06 18.62 -27.21
CA SER A 14 26.48 18.03 -28.47
C SER A 14 26.93 16.60 -28.25
N TRP A 15 26.97 15.81 -29.32
CA TRP A 15 27.55 14.47 -29.32
C TRP A 15 28.20 14.20 -30.69
N PRO A 16 29.10 13.20 -30.81
CA PRO A 16 29.74 12.86 -32.06
C PRO A 16 28.72 12.57 -33.18
N ASP A 17 29.07 12.91 -34.42
CA ASP A 17 28.30 12.51 -35.58
C ASP A 17 28.32 10.98 -35.71
N PHE A 18 27.23 10.34 -35.28
CA PHE A 18 27.08 8.89 -35.33
C PHE A 18 26.95 8.35 -36.75
N ALA A 19 26.47 9.15 -37.70
CA ALA A 19 26.43 8.73 -39.09
C ALA A 19 27.84 8.61 -39.66
N GLN A 20 28.69 9.60 -39.39
CA GLN A 20 30.11 9.55 -39.75
C GLN A 20 30.85 8.45 -38.97
N ARG A 21 30.62 8.35 -37.66
CA ARG A 21 31.34 7.41 -36.78
C ARG A 21 31.02 5.95 -37.06
N PHE A 22 29.76 5.62 -37.31
CA PHE A 22 29.30 4.23 -37.47
C PHE A 22 29.06 3.84 -38.93
N GLY A 23 29.12 4.80 -39.87
CA GLY A 23 28.84 4.54 -41.29
C GLY A 23 27.40 4.14 -41.58
N THR A 24 26.44 4.45 -40.70
CA THR A 24 25.01 4.17 -40.89
C THR A 24 24.20 5.46 -40.88
N PRO A 25 23.24 5.68 -41.79
CA PRO A 25 22.57 6.99 -41.93
C PRO A 25 21.49 7.24 -40.86
N ASN A 26 20.85 8.41 -40.89
CA ASN A 26 19.64 8.75 -40.14
C ASN A 26 19.77 8.74 -38.60
N TRP A 27 20.93 9.06 -38.05
CA TRP A 27 21.07 9.23 -36.59
C TRP A 27 20.48 10.57 -36.12
N PRO A 28 19.99 10.63 -34.86
CA PRO A 28 19.66 11.89 -34.24
C PRO A 28 20.92 12.74 -34.00
N TRP A 29 20.82 14.03 -34.28
CA TRP A 29 21.85 15.04 -33.97
C TRP A 29 21.19 16.37 -33.60
N ILE A 30 21.96 17.23 -32.93
CA ILE A 30 21.49 18.53 -32.44
C ILE A 30 22.01 19.67 -33.32
N LYS A 31 21.11 20.52 -33.80
CA LYS A 31 21.41 21.72 -34.59
C LYS A 31 21.09 22.96 -33.75
N HIS A 32 22.12 23.60 -33.20
CA HIS A 32 21.95 24.89 -32.50
C HIS A 32 21.55 25.98 -33.50
N THR A 33 20.44 26.65 -33.23
CA THR A 33 19.84 27.64 -34.15
C THR A 33 20.12 29.06 -33.67
N GLU A 34 19.80 29.34 -32.41
CA GLU A 34 20.08 30.62 -31.74
C GLU A 34 20.52 30.38 -30.29
N ALA A 35 20.90 31.44 -29.57
CA ALA A 35 21.35 31.31 -28.19
C ALA A 35 20.27 30.63 -27.33
N GLY A 36 20.61 29.47 -26.76
CA GLY A 36 19.71 28.69 -25.92
C GLY A 36 18.61 27.92 -26.67
N LYS A 37 18.61 27.86 -28.01
CA LYS A 37 17.65 27.06 -28.77
C LYS A 37 18.34 26.15 -29.79
N ALA A 38 17.78 24.96 -29.97
CA ALA A 38 18.28 24.00 -30.92
C ALA A 38 17.14 23.16 -31.51
N ASP A 39 17.41 22.57 -32.67
CA ASP A 39 16.54 21.58 -33.29
C ASP A 39 17.17 20.20 -33.14
N ILE A 40 16.38 19.22 -32.74
CA ILE A 40 16.73 17.82 -32.94
C ILE A 40 16.40 17.45 -34.38
N MET A 41 17.39 16.89 -35.06
CA MET A 41 17.33 16.42 -36.43
C MET A 41 17.52 14.90 -36.43
N VAL A 42 16.90 14.19 -37.37
CA VAL A 42 17.13 12.76 -37.61
C VAL A 42 17.49 12.59 -39.08
N GLY A 43 18.78 12.35 -39.36
CA GLY A 43 19.31 12.60 -40.71
C GLY A 43 19.03 14.05 -41.11
N ASP A 44 18.39 14.26 -42.25
CA ASP A 44 18.01 15.60 -42.73
C ASP A 44 16.62 16.05 -42.27
N ARG A 45 15.86 15.18 -41.58
CA ARG A 45 14.48 15.46 -41.17
C ARG A 45 14.45 16.20 -39.84
N PHE A 46 13.72 17.31 -39.79
CA PHE A 46 13.38 17.99 -38.54
C PHE A 46 12.54 17.08 -37.64
N PHE A 47 12.90 16.97 -36.36
CA PHE A 47 12.17 16.19 -35.38
C PHE A 47 11.46 17.07 -34.35
N ARG A 48 12.19 17.95 -33.65
CA ARG A 48 11.62 18.75 -32.55
C ARG A 48 12.47 19.97 -32.21
N HIS A 49 11.80 21.06 -31.84
CA HIS A 49 12.44 22.22 -31.20
C HIS A 49 12.72 21.93 -29.71
N ILE A 50 13.92 22.26 -29.27
CA ILE A 50 14.35 22.18 -27.87
C ILE A 50 15.05 23.47 -27.46
N TYR A 51 15.18 23.69 -26.15
CA TYR A 51 15.87 24.85 -25.60
C TYR A 51 16.85 24.44 -24.50
N SER A 52 17.59 25.41 -23.97
CA SER A 52 18.74 25.20 -23.09
C SER A 52 18.46 24.34 -21.87
N ALA A 53 17.24 24.30 -21.33
CA ALA A 53 16.88 23.36 -20.25
C ALA A 53 17.24 21.89 -20.53
N CYS A 54 17.29 21.48 -21.81
CA CYS A 54 17.67 20.13 -22.17
C CYS A 54 19.14 19.79 -21.83
N TRP A 55 20.06 20.76 -21.90
CA TRP A 55 21.51 20.53 -21.78
C TRP A 55 22.25 21.46 -20.80
N ASP A 56 21.60 22.51 -20.32
CA ASP A 56 22.16 23.51 -19.41
C ASP A 56 21.61 23.29 -18.00
N PRO A 57 22.44 22.85 -17.05
CA PRO A 57 22.00 22.53 -15.70
C PRO A 57 21.59 23.78 -14.92
N GLU A 58 22.14 24.95 -15.22
CA GLU A 58 21.82 26.18 -14.47
C GLU A 58 20.44 26.69 -14.87
N VAL A 59 20.11 26.67 -16.17
CA VAL A 59 18.75 26.98 -16.65
C VAL A 59 17.74 26.01 -16.03
N ARG A 60 18.06 24.71 -16.02
CA ARG A 60 17.20 23.70 -15.41
C ARG A 60 16.99 23.93 -13.91
N LEU A 61 18.05 24.23 -13.15
CA LEU A 61 17.94 24.50 -11.72
C LEU A 61 17.11 25.76 -11.43
N GLN A 62 17.23 26.80 -12.24
CA GLN A 62 16.41 28.02 -12.11
C GLN A 62 14.91 27.73 -12.36
N GLU A 63 14.59 26.90 -13.35
CA GLU A 63 13.21 26.50 -13.63
C GLU A 63 12.67 25.53 -12.57
N MET A 64 13.50 24.64 -12.02
CA MET A 64 13.15 23.84 -10.85
C MET A 64 12.85 24.72 -9.63
N ASP A 65 13.61 25.79 -9.40
CA ASP A 65 13.35 26.75 -8.31
C ASP A 65 12.05 27.51 -8.53
N ARG A 66 11.79 27.96 -9.76
CA ARG A 66 10.52 28.59 -10.17
C ARG A 66 9.32 27.71 -9.83
N ASP A 67 9.40 26.43 -10.14
CA ASP A 67 8.28 25.48 -9.99
C ASP A 67 8.25 24.76 -8.63
N GLY A 68 9.21 25.06 -7.74
CA GLY A 68 9.32 24.42 -6.43
C GLY A 68 9.56 22.92 -6.50
N VAL A 69 10.46 22.49 -7.40
CA VAL A 69 10.91 21.10 -7.58
C VAL A 69 12.26 20.92 -6.90
N ASP A 70 12.35 20.04 -5.89
CA ASP A 70 13.58 19.86 -5.11
C ASP A 70 14.58 18.94 -5.82
N LEU A 71 14.10 17.92 -6.52
CA LEU A 71 14.90 16.90 -7.21
C LEU A 71 14.27 16.54 -8.56
N GLN A 72 15.09 16.45 -9.60
CA GLN A 72 14.71 15.83 -10.87
C GLN A 72 15.52 14.56 -11.13
N VAL A 73 14.86 13.52 -11.63
CA VAL A 73 15.51 12.34 -12.19
C VAL A 73 15.42 12.41 -13.71
N ILE A 74 16.52 12.80 -14.35
CA ILE A 74 16.59 12.97 -15.80
C ILE A 74 16.76 11.62 -16.49
N SER A 75 16.22 11.47 -17.68
CA SER A 75 16.48 10.33 -18.55
C SER A 75 16.69 10.75 -19.99
N ALA A 76 17.30 9.88 -20.80
CA ALA A 76 17.49 10.17 -22.22
C ALA A 76 16.14 10.37 -22.92
N THR A 77 16.13 11.15 -24.01
CA THR A 77 14.92 11.26 -24.83
C THR A 77 14.77 9.98 -25.68
N PRO A 78 13.58 9.37 -25.80
CA PRO A 78 13.39 8.07 -26.47
C PRO A 78 13.97 7.95 -27.89
N VAL A 79 14.07 9.06 -28.63
CA VAL A 79 14.71 9.11 -29.96
C VAL A 79 16.19 8.65 -29.93
N LEU A 80 16.82 8.61 -28.75
CA LEU A 80 18.21 8.20 -28.52
C LEU A 80 18.38 6.71 -28.16
N PHE A 81 17.29 5.93 -28.03
CA PHE A 81 17.36 4.52 -27.64
C PHE A 81 18.08 3.63 -28.65
N ALA A 82 17.94 3.92 -29.96
CA ALA A 82 18.67 3.24 -31.04
C ALA A 82 18.48 1.70 -31.07
N TYR A 83 17.30 1.20 -30.68
CA TYR A 83 17.00 -0.24 -30.64
C TYR A 83 17.03 -0.91 -32.03
N GLU A 84 16.79 -0.14 -33.08
CA GLU A 84 16.83 -0.58 -34.48
C GLU A 84 18.26 -0.68 -35.06
N ARG A 85 19.27 -0.27 -34.29
CA ARG A 85 20.66 -0.19 -34.75
C ARG A 85 21.43 -1.48 -34.44
N PRO A 86 22.51 -1.76 -35.20
CA PRO A 86 23.43 -2.83 -34.85
C PRO A 86 23.88 -2.71 -33.39
N LEU A 87 23.91 -3.84 -32.67
CA LEU A 87 24.14 -3.88 -31.22
C LEU A 87 25.35 -3.06 -30.78
N GLN A 88 26.48 -3.18 -31.48
CA GLN A 88 27.70 -2.46 -31.13
C GLN A 88 27.51 -0.93 -31.20
N HIS A 89 26.70 -0.44 -32.14
CA HIS A 89 26.40 0.99 -32.29
C HIS A 89 25.44 1.45 -31.19
N ALA A 90 24.38 0.68 -30.93
CA ALA A 90 23.41 0.99 -29.87
C ALA A 90 24.07 0.99 -28.49
N LEU A 91 24.96 0.04 -28.20
CA LEU A 91 25.70 -0.01 -26.93
C LEU A 91 26.64 1.20 -26.76
N GLN A 92 27.39 1.58 -27.80
CA GLN A 92 28.25 2.77 -27.74
C GLN A 92 27.43 4.06 -27.59
N SER A 93 26.26 4.13 -28.24
CA SER A 93 25.32 5.24 -28.08
C SER A 93 24.79 5.30 -26.65
N ALA A 94 24.36 4.17 -26.08
CA ALA A 94 23.89 4.08 -24.70
C ALA A 94 24.96 4.52 -23.70
N GLN A 95 26.17 3.99 -23.81
CA GLN A 95 27.29 4.36 -22.92
C GLN A 95 27.58 5.86 -22.98
N LEU A 96 27.61 6.45 -24.17
CA LEU A 96 27.85 7.88 -24.35
C LEU A 96 26.77 8.73 -23.66
N PHE A 97 25.50 8.41 -23.86
CA PHE A 97 24.41 9.18 -23.25
C PHE A 97 24.28 8.94 -21.74
N ASN A 98 24.58 7.74 -21.26
CA ASN A 98 24.61 7.43 -19.84
C ASN A 98 25.69 8.25 -19.12
N ASP A 99 26.90 8.28 -19.68
CA ASP A 99 28.01 9.06 -19.13
C ASP A 99 27.71 10.57 -19.18
N ALA A 100 27.12 11.07 -20.28
CA ALA A 100 26.69 12.46 -20.40
C ALA A 100 25.58 12.85 -19.40
N ALA A 101 24.67 11.92 -19.05
CA ALA A 101 23.66 12.17 -18.03
C ALA A 101 24.31 12.40 -16.66
N LEU A 102 25.29 11.58 -16.29
CA LEU A 102 26.03 11.74 -15.03
C LEU A 102 26.86 13.03 -15.01
N GLU A 103 27.45 13.40 -16.15
CA GLU A 103 28.14 14.69 -16.30
C GLU A 103 27.19 15.86 -16.02
N LEU A 104 25.98 15.84 -16.58
CA LEU A 104 24.96 16.86 -16.29
C LEU A 104 24.53 16.83 -14.82
N CYS A 105 24.32 15.64 -14.25
CA CYS A 105 23.97 15.50 -12.83
C CYS A 105 25.05 16.05 -11.89
N SER A 106 26.33 15.91 -12.24
CA SER A 106 27.45 16.43 -11.43
C SER A 106 27.42 17.96 -11.28
N GLN A 107 26.82 18.65 -12.25
CA GLN A 107 26.64 20.11 -12.27
C GLN A 107 25.31 20.53 -11.60
N GLY A 108 24.44 19.57 -11.30
CA GLY A 108 23.09 19.78 -10.76
C GLY A 108 23.01 20.07 -9.26
N LYS A 109 24.12 20.40 -8.59
CA LYS A 109 24.18 20.75 -7.14
C LYS A 109 23.49 19.71 -6.23
N GLY A 110 23.58 18.42 -6.58
CA GLY A 110 22.93 17.32 -5.85
C GLY A 110 21.42 17.17 -6.08
N ARG A 111 20.82 18.04 -6.89
CA ARG A 111 19.38 18.08 -7.21
C ARG A 111 19.01 17.42 -8.53
N LEU A 112 20.00 16.97 -9.29
CA LEU A 112 19.80 16.17 -10.50
C LEU A 112 20.33 14.76 -10.27
N LYS A 113 19.51 13.77 -10.59
CA LYS A 113 19.84 12.34 -10.64
C LYS A 113 19.45 11.80 -12.01
N SER A 114 19.83 10.57 -12.36
CA SER A 114 19.54 10.03 -13.69
C SER A 114 19.09 8.58 -13.69
N LEU A 115 18.28 8.26 -14.70
CA LEU A 115 18.05 6.90 -15.19
C LEU A 115 18.88 6.70 -16.46
N CYS A 116 19.54 5.55 -16.59
CA CYS A 116 20.30 5.20 -17.79
C CYS A 116 19.37 4.69 -18.92
N GLN A 117 19.91 4.54 -20.12
CA GLN A 117 19.34 3.74 -21.21
C GLN A 117 20.18 2.49 -21.46
N VAL A 118 19.61 1.48 -22.13
CA VAL A 118 20.27 0.20 -22.41
C VAL A 118 20.00 -0.26 -23.84
N PRO A 119 20.86 -1.06 -24.49
CA PRO A 119 20.59 -1.63 -25.82
C PRO A 119 19.62 -2.83 -25.73
N LEU A 120 18.33 -2.56 -25.53
CA LEU A 120 17.33 -3.57 -25.16
C LEU A 120 17.06 -4.64 -26.23
N GLN A 121 17.53 -4.46 -27.47
CA GLN A 121 17.49 -5.49 -28.50
C GLN A 121 18.34 -6.73 -28.18
N ASP A 122 19.30 -6.61 -27.26
CA ASP A 122 20.14 -7.70 -26.76
C ASP A 122 20.14 -7.72 -25.23
N ILE A 123 19.56 -8.76 -24.64
CA ILE A 123 19.31 -8.83 -23.20
C ILE A 123 20.61 -8.92 -22.39
N ASP A 124 21.60 -9.66 -22.86
CA ASP A 124 22.88 -9.80 -22.16
C ASP A 124 23.63 -8.46 -22.14
N ALA A 125 23.66 -7.75 -23.26
CA ALA A 125 24.25 -6.42 -23.33
C ALA A 125 23.47 -5.41 -22.48
N ALA A 126 22.14 -5.47 -22.49
CA ALA A 126 21.29 -4.61 -21.68
C ALA A 126 21.53 -4.81 -20.18
N CYS A 127 21.58 -6.06 -19.70
CA CYS A 127 21.88 -6.37 -18.30
C CYS A 127 23.28 -5.88 -17.91
N LYS A 128 24.31 -6.11 -18.75
CA LYS A 128 25.69 -5.64 -18.48
C LYS A 128 25.78 -4.12 -18.40
N GLU A 129 25.12 -3.41 -19.31
CA GLU A 129 25.12 -1.95 -19.31
C GLU A 129 24.33 -1.39 -18.12
N LEU A 130 23.21 -2.01 -17.74
CA LEU A 130 22.48 -1.66 -16.52
C LEU A 130 23.39 -1.76 -15.30
N SER A 131 24.04 -2.91 -15.08
CA SER A 131 24.93 -3.11 -13.93
C SER A 131 26.10 -2.12 -13.93
N ARG A 132 26.62 -1.74 -15.11
CA ARG A 132 27.63 -0.67 -15.22
C ARG A 132 27.08 0.67 -14.74
N CYS A 133 25.88 1.05 -15.20
CA CYS A 133 25.24 2.31 -14.87
C CYS A 133 24.84 2.41 -13.39
N MET A 134 24.31 1.33 -12.82
CA MET A 134 23.99 1.28 -11.38
C MET A 134 25.25 1.50 -10.53
N ARG A 135 26.38 0.85 -10.89
CA ARG A 135 27.68 1.10 -10.23
C ARG A 135 28.22 2.52 -10.43
N ALA A 136 27.89 3.16 -11.55
CA ALA A 136 28.30 4.53 -11.85
C ALA A 136 27.44 5.60 -11.13
N GLY A 137 26.32 5.20 -10.52
CA GLY A 137 25.48 6.08 -9.70
C GLY A 137 24.14 6.48 -10.34
N HIS A 138 23.74 5.85 -11.45
CA HIS A 138 22.36 5.96 -11.92
C HIS A 138 21.40 5.30 -10.91
N LEU A 139 20.18 5.81 -10.80
CA LEU A 139 19.15 5.28 -9.89
C LEU A 139 18.34 4.13 -10.50
N GLY A 140 18.53 3.87 -11.79
CA GLY A 140 17.75 2.91 -12.54
C GLY A 140 17.88 3.14 -14.03
N VAL A 141 16.87 2.71 -14.78
CA VAL A 141 16.83 2.68 -16.24
C VAL A 141 15.51 3.20 -16.78
N GLN A 142 15.56 3.95 -17.86
CA GLN A 142 14.42 4.20 -18.72
C GLN A 142 14.51 3.30 -19.96
N ILE A 143 13.41 2.63 -20.29
CA ILE A 143 13.31 1.76 -21.46
C ILE A 143 12.12 2.16 -22.33
N GLY A 144 12.24 1.94 -23.64
CA GLY A 144 11.09 1.85 -24.52
C GLY A 144 10.13 0.73 -24.11
N ASN A 145 8.85 0.88 -24.43
CA ASN A 145 7.80 -0.05 -24.03
C ASN A 145 7.75 -1.34 -24.88
N HIS A 146 8.52 -1.41 -25.96
CA HIS A 146 8.71 -2.58 -26.80
C HIS A 146 10.02 -2.46 -27.59
N VAL A 147 10.42 -3.56 -28.26
CA VAL A 147 11.53 -3.58 -29.22
C VAL A 147 11.08 -4.30 -30.48
N ALA A 148 10.87 -3.56 -31.57
CA ALA A 148 10.18 -4.08 -32.76
C ALA A 148 8.86 -4.77 -32.33
N GLU A 149 8.58 -5.98 -32.80
CA GLU A 149 7.34 -6.70 -32.45
C GLU A 149 7.32 -7.29 -31.02
N LYS A 150 8.41 -7.15 -30.25
CA LYS A 150 8.51 -7.72 -28.89
C LYS A 150 8.00 -6.75 -27.84
N ASN A 151 6.86 -7.08 -27.26
CA ASN A 151 6.31 -6.41 -26.07
C ASN A 151 7.07 -6.80 -24.80
N LEU A 152 6.74 -6.15 -23.67
CA LEU A 152 7.36 -6.41 -22.38
C LEU A 152 7.13 -7.81 -21.79
N ASP A 153 6.18 -8.58 -22.34
CA ASP A 153 5.96 -9.97 -21.97
C ASP A 153 6.87 -10.98 -22.70
N ASP A 154 7.68 -10.52 -23.67
CA ASP A 154 8.71 -11.36 -24.28
C ASP A 154 9.63 -11.94 -23.19
N PRO A 155 9.99 -13.24 -23.25
CA PRO A 155 10.80 -13.88 -22.21
C PRO A 155 12.13 -13.17 -21.94
N GLY A 156 12.75 -12.57 -22.97
CA GLY A 156 13.95 -11.77 -22.82
C GLY A 156 13.71 -10.48 -22.05
N MET A 157 12.61 -9.77 -22.36
CA MET A 157 12.21 -8.55 -21.63
C MET A 157 11.91 -8.86 -20.17
N VAL A 158 11.18 -9.95 -19.89
CA VAL A 158 10.92 -10.42 -18.52
C VAL A 158 12.23 -10.76 -17.79
N THR A 159 13.20 -11.36 -18.48
CA THR A 159 14.53 -11.65 -17.93
C THR A 159 15.27 -10.35 -17.57
N PHE A 160 15.25 -9.35 -18.45
CA PHE A 160 15.83 -8.04 -18.17
C PHE A 160 15.16 -7.35 -16.97
N LEU A 161 13.82 -7.39 -16.89
CA LEU A 161 13.08 -6.83 -15.75
C LEU A 161 13.38 -7.56 -14.44
N HIS A 162 13.63 -8.87 -14.47
CA HIS A 162 14.11 -9.60 -13.30
C HIS A 162 15.50 -9.08 -12.86
N HIS A 163 16.43 -8.92 -13.80
CA HIS A 163 17.76 -8.36 -13.53
C HIS A 163 17.69 -6.93 -12.97
N CYS A 164 16.76 -6.10 -13.44
CA CYS A 164 16.49 -4.79 -12.85
C CYS A 164 16.09 -4.88 -11.37
N ALA A 165 15.29 -5.88 -11.00
CA ALA A 165 14.91 -6.10 -9.60
C ALA A 165 16.12 -6.51 -8.74
N ASP A 166 16.97 -7.40 -9.27
CA ASP A 166 18.17 -7.90 -8.59
C ASP A 166 19.21 -6.80 -8.35
N GLU A 167 19.44 -5.94 -9.34
CA GLU A 167 20.31 -4.76 -9.22
C GLU A 167 19.69 -3.64 -8.36
N GLY A 168 18.43 -3.77 -7.97
CA GLY A 168 17.70 -2.72 -7.28
C GLY A 168 17.61 -1.45 -8.13
N ALA A 169 17.37 -1.59 -9.44
CA ALA A 169 17.11 -0.50 -10.36
C ALA A 169 15.64 -0.06 -10.29
N ALA A 170 15.38 1.25 -10.39
CA ALA A 170 14.06 1.75 -10.75
C ALA A 170 13.88 1.67 -12.28
N VAL A 171 12.72 1.23 -12.76
CA VAL A 171 12.44 1.11 -14.20
C VAL A 171 11.36 2.11 -14.59
N LEU A 172 11.67 3.04 -15.49
CA LEU A 172 10.68 3.90 -16.13
C LEU A 172 10.41 3.38 -17.55
N VAL A 173 9.19 2.92 -17.80
CA VAL A 173 8.75 2.50 -19.13
C VAL A 173 8.16 3.70 -19.84
N HIS A 174 8.79 4.09 -20.95
CA HIS A 174 8.34 5.18 -21.79
C HIS A 174 7.80 4.64 -23.12
N PRO A 175 6.59 5.06 -23.55
CA PRO A 175 6.08 4.69 -24.86
C PRO A 175 6.91 5.31 -25.99
N TRP A 176 7.31 4.48 -26.96
CA TRP A 176 8.05 4.91 -28.14
C TRP A 176 7.65 4.05 -29.33
N ASP A 177 8.01 4.49 -30.55
CA ASP A 177 7.72 3.76 -31.79
C ASP A 177 6.24 3.34 -31.94
N MET A 178 5.36 4.34 -31.81
CA MET A 178 3.93 4.12 -31.61
C MET A 178 3.25 3.28 -32.71
N MET A 179 2.36 2.38 -32.31
CA MET A 179 1.48 1.64 -33.22
C MET A 179 0.68 2.57 -34.14
N GLY A 180 0.39 2.10 -35.34
CA GLY A 180 -0.55 2.75 -36.25
C GLY A 180 -0.11 4.11 -36.80
N GLN A 181 1.18 4.46 -36.70
CA GLN A 181 1.74 5.73 -37.21
C GLN A 181 1.29 6.09 -38.64
N GLN A 182 1.21 5.11 -39.54
CA GLN A 182 0.78 5.33 -40.93
C GLN A 182 -0.64 5.89 -41.05
N ARG A 183 -1.51 5.63 -40.07
CA ARG A 183 -2.89 6.15 -39.98
C ARG A 183 -2.99 7.46 -39.22
N MET A 184 -1.90 7.88 -38.57
CA MET A 184 -1.83 9.04 -37.69
C MET A 184 -0.77 10.06 -38.16
N PRO A 185 -0.71 10.46 -39.44
CA PRO A 185 0.36 11.33 -39.93
C PRO A 185 0.27 12.79 -39.46
N ASN A 186 -0.90 13.23 -38.95
CA ASN A 186 -1.22 14.63 -38.68
C ASN A 186 -1.60 14.87 -37.21
N TYR A 187 -1.66 16.15 -36.81
CA TYR A 187 -2.22 16.65 -35.54
C TYR A 187 -1.61 16.06 -34.27
N MET A 188 -0.36 15.58 -34.34
CA MET A 188 0.31 14.87 -33.25
C MET A 188 -0.46 13.63 -32.74
N MET A 189 -1.33 13.04 -33.57
CA MET A 189 -2.07 11.82 -33.21
C MET A 189 -1.20 10.65 -32.72
N PRO A 190 0.05 10.47 -33.18
CA PRO A 190 0.91 9.44 -32.60
C PRO A 190 1.16 9.65 -31.10
N TRP A 191 1.21 10.90 -30.62
CA TRP A 191 1.36 11.24 -29.21
C TRP A 191 0.03 11.22 -28.45
N THR A 192 -1.07 11.68 -29.05
CA THR A 192 -2.35 11.80 -28.32
C THR A 192 -3.21 10.53 -28.38
N VAL A 193 -2.91 9.60 -29.28
CA VAL A 193 -3.64 8.33 -29.44
C VAL A 193 -2.69 7.13 -29.34
N GLY A 194 -1.63 7.12 -30.16
CA GLY A 194 -0.71 5.98 -30.23
C GLY A 194 0.02 5.72 -28.92
N MET A 195 0.59 6.77 -28.33
CA MET A 195 1.42 6.70 -27.13
C MET A 195 0.67 6.23 -25.86
N PRO A 196 -0.56 6.71 -25.56
CA PRO A 196 -1.38 6.13 -24.50
C PRO A 196 -1.73 4.65 -24.75
N ALA A 197 -2.01 4.28 -26.00
CA ALA A 197 -2.35 2.90 -26.37
C ALA A 197 -1.16 1.94 -26.22
N GLU A 198 0.05 2.39 -26.57
CA GLU A 198 1.32 1.65 -26.35
C GLU A 198 1.57 1.35 -24.87
N THR A 199 1.37 2.35 -24.02
CA THR A 199 1.55 2.19 -22.57
C THR A 199 0.54 1.20 -22.01
N GLN A 200 -0.73 1.31 -22.43
CA GLN A 200 -1.76 0.34 -22.06
C GLN A 200 -1.40 -1.07 -22.55
N LEU A 201 -0.99 -1.23 -23.80
CA LEU A 201 -0.60 -2.51 -24.38
C LEU A 201 0.48 -3.19 -23.53
N SER A 202 1.47 -2.43 -23.08
CA SER A 202 2.58 -2.91 -22.27
C SER A 202 2.12 -3.44 -20.91
N LEU A 203 1.24 -2.70 -20.23
CA LEU A 203 0.63 -3.12 -18.97
C LEU A 203 -0.23 -4.38 -19.15
N VAL A 204 -1.06 -4.41 -20.20
CA VAL A 204 -1.91 -5.56 -20.50
C VAL A 204 -1.07 -6.79 -20.83
N ALA A 205 0.01 -6.64 -21.60
CA ALA A 205 0.93 -7.72 -21.94
C ALA A 205 1.59 -8.32 -20.69
N LEU A 206 2.16 -7.49 -19.81
CA LEU A 206 2.77 -7.96 -18.56
C LEU A 206 1.77 -8.64 -17.62
N ILE A 207 0.56 -8.09 -17.52
CA ILE A 207 -0.50 -8.68 -16.71
C ILE A 207 -0.92 -10.02 -17.31
N LEU A 208 -1.46 -10.03 -18.53
CA LEU A 208 -2.11 -11.22 -19.10
C LEU A 208 -1.13 -12.35 -19.44
N SER A 209 0.15 -12.08 -19.68
CA SER A 209 1.17 -13.12 -19.85
C SER A 209 1.56 -13.81 -18.53
N GLY A 210 1.06 -13.34 -17.39
CA GLY A 210 1.50 -13.75 -16.07
C GLY A 210 2.95 -13.34 -15.76
N ALA A 211 3.50 -12.35 -16.46
CA ALA A 211 4.86 -11.88 -16.18
C ALA A 211 4.95 -11.35 -14.74
N PHE A 212 3.95 -10.61 -14.26
CA PHE A 212 3.93 -10.18 -12.87
C PHE A 212 3.85 -11.36 -11.88
N ASP A 213 3.25 -12.49 -12.22
CA ASP A 213 3.27 -13.68 -11.35
C ASP A 213 4.69 -14.25 -11.15
N ARG A 214 5.57 -14.05 -12.14
CA ARG A 214 6.95 -14.58 -12.15
C ARG A 214 8.01 -13.56 -11.74
N LEU A 215 7.76 -12.28 -12.01
CA LEU A 215 8.68 -11.20 -11.66
C LEU A 215 8.73 -11.01 -10.14
N PRO A 216 9.90 -10.71 -9.56
CA PRO A 216 10.03 -10.40 -8.14
C PRO A 216 9.08 -9.26 -7.70
N SER A 217 8.52 -9.37 -6.51
CA SER A 217 7.70 -8.29 -5.91
C SER A 217 8.51 -7.04 -5.58
N THR A 218 9.84 -7.17 -5.52
CA THR A 218 10.82 -6.09 -5.30
C THR A 218 11.06 -5.23 -6.55
N LEU A 219 10.60 -5.66 -7.74
CA LEU A 219 10.70 -4.86 -8.95
C LEU A 219 9.95 -3.53 -8.78
N ARG A 220 10.64 -2.42 -9.03
CA ARG A 220 10.06 -1.07 -9.02
C ARG A 220 9.97 -0.59 -10.47
N ILE A 221 8.77 -0.67 -11.03
CA ILE A 221 8.49 -0.29 -12.41
C ILE A 221 7.38 0.78 -12.45
N CYS A 222 7.61 1.84 -13.22
CA CYS A 222 6.70 2.95 -13.44
C CYS A 222 6.37 3.09 -14.92
N PHE A 223 5.10 3.33 -15.25
CA PHE A 223 4.65 3.60 -16.61
C PHE A 223 4.35 5.08 -16.78
N ALA A 224 4.94 5.66 -17.82
CA ALA A 224 4.76 7.06 -18.16
C ALA A 224 3.30 7.44 -18.49
N HIS A 225 2.98 8.72 -18.37
CA HIS A 225 1.71 9.34 -18.76
C HIS A 225 0.48 8.70 -18.13
N GLY A 226 0.49 8.50 -16.81
CA GLY A 226 -0.62 7.90 -16.06
C GLY A 226 -0.91 6.43 -16.40
N GLY A 227 0.01 5.74 -17.07
CA GLY A 227 -0.25 4.40 -17.63
C GLY A 227 -1.06 4.44 -18.93
N GLY A 228 -1.11 5.60 -19.61
CA GLY A 228 -1.90 5.83 -20.81
C GLY A 228 -3.40 5.65 -20.54
N SER A 229 -4.06 4.87 -21.39
CA SER A 229 -5.50 4.57 -21.26
C SER A 229 -5.82 3.38 -20.34
N PHE A 230 -4.82 2.80 -19.65
CA PHE A 230 -4.98 1.58 -18.85
C PHE A 230 -6.04 1.72 -17.76
N SER A 231 -5.94 2.73 -16.89
CA SER A 231 -6.84 2.91 -15.73
C SER A 231 -8.30 3.03 -16.17
N PHE A 232 -8.54 3.75 -17.27
CA PHE A 232 -9.90 3.93 -17.82
C PHE A 232 -10.46 2.62 -18.39
N LEU A 233 -9.63 1.84 -19.07
CA LEU A 233 -10.05 0.59 -19.73
C LEU A 233 -9.91 -0.66 -18.87
N LEU A 234 -9.44 -0.53 -17.63
CA LEU A 234 -9.28 -1.64 -16.69
C LEU A 234 -10.60 -2.39 -16.45
N GLY A 235 -11.72 -1.68 -16.33
CA GLY A 235 -13.04 -2.32 -16.18
C GLY A 235 -13.42 -3.22 -17.37
N ARG A 236 -13.03 -2.83 -18.59
CA ARG A 236 -13.26 -3.64 -19.80
C ARG A 236 -12.36 -4.88 -19.80
N LEU A 237 -11.09 -4.71 -19.44
CA LEU A 237 -10.14 -5.81 -19.31
C LEU A 237 -10.59 -6.83 -18.26
N GLU A 238 -11.06 -6.34 -17.11
CA GLU A 238 -11.62 -7.18 -16.05
C GLU A 238 -12.84 -7.97 -16.48
N ASN A 239 -13.80 -7.30 -17.10
CA ASN A 239 -14.99 -7.96 -17.61
C ASN A 239 -14.61 -9.06 -18.61
N ALA A 240 -13.63 -8.80 -19.49
CA ALA A 240 -13.15 -9.79 -20.43
C ALA A 240 -12.52 -11.00 -19.72
N TRP A 241 -11.65 -10.76 -18.73
CA TRP A 241 -10.98 -11.81 -17.97
C TRP A 241 -11.97 -12.76 -17.26
N HIS A 242 -13.00 -12.21 -16.61
CA HIS A 242 -14.01 -13.01 -15.90
C HIS A 242 -14.86 -13.87 -16.84
N HIS A 243 -15.31 -13.30 -17.96
CA HIS A 243 -16.34 -13.92 -18.81
C HIS A 243 -15.82 -14.66 -20.03
N HIS A 244 -14.57 -14.41 -20.45
CA HIS A 244 -14.00 -15.02 -21.65
C HIS A 244 -12.69 -15.73 -21.34
N ARG A 245 -12.69 -17.06 -21.43
CA ARG A 245 -11.51 -17.90 -21.16
C ARG A 245 -10.28 -17.48 -21.96
N VAL A 246 -10.46 -17.05 -23.22
CA VAL A 246 -9.36 -16.58 -24.08
C VAL A 246 -8.71 -15.28 -23.58
N ALA A 247 -9.47 -14.44 -22.87
CA ALA A 247 -8.98 -13.16 -22.34
C ALA A 247 -8.31 -13.31 -20.96
N ARG A 248 -8.30 -14.50 -20.36
CA ARG A 248 -7.59 -14.75 -19.10
C ARG A 248 -6.06 -14.74 -19.26
N GLY A 249 -5.57 -15.04 -20.46
CA GLY A 249 -4.14 -15.23 -20.69
C GLY A 249 -3.57 -16.33 -19.78
N ALA A 250 -2.36 -16.11 -19.28
CA ALA A 250 -1.63 -16.98 -18.37
C ALA A 250 -1.55 -16.43 -16.93
N CYS A 251 -2.22 -15.33 -16.63
CA CYS A 251 -2.14 -14.70 -15.32
C CYS A 251 -3.00 -15.41 -14.27
N GLN A 252 -2.49 -15.50 -13.04
CA GLN A 252 -3.14 -16.30 -11.98
C GLN A 252 -4.37 -15.60 -11.40
N PHE A 253 -4.33 -14.28 -11.31
CA PHE A 253 -5.36 -13.44 -10.70
C PHE A 253 -6.01 -12.47 -11.69
N PRO A 254 -7.18 -11.90 -11.37
CA PRO A 254 -7.81 -10.86 -12.18
C PRO A 254 -6.90 -9.62 -12.32
N PRO A 255 -6.96 -8.87 -13.44
CA PRO A 255 -6.12 -7.70 -13.71
C PRO A 255 -5.94 -6.67 -12.57
N ARG A 256 -6.98 -6.35 -11.81
CA ARG A 256 -6.99 -5.43 -10.66
C ARG A 256 -6.10 -5.92 -9.52
N HIS A 257 -5.87 -7.22 -9.42
CA HIS A 257 -4.96 -7.79 -8.43
C HIS A 257 -3.55 -7.21 -8.55
N TYR A 258 -3.10 -6.89 -9.76
CA TYR A 258 -1.72 -6.47 -10.04
C TYR A 258 -1.47 -4.97 -9.89
N LEU A 259 -2.47 -4.16 -9.50
CA LEU A 259 -2.29 -2.70 -9.38
C LEU A 259 -1.24 -2.31 -8.34
N ASN A 260 -0.90 -3.19 -7.41
CA ASN A 260 0.18 -3.00 -6.43
C ASN A 260 1.58 -3.40 -6.96
N ARG A 261 1.69 -3.89 -8.20
CA ARG A 261 2.94 -4.37 -8.81
C ARG A 261 3.69 -3.34 -9.64
N PHE A 262 3.08 -2.19 -9.90
CA PHE A 262 3.67 -1.12 -10.68
C PHE A 262 3.21 0.25 -10.18
N TYR A 263 3.88 1.28 -10.68
CA TYR A 263 3.56 2.69 -10.48
C TYR A 263 3.16 3.31 -11.82
N VAL A 264 2.54 4.47 -11.75
CA VAL A 264 2.33 5.37 -12.89
C VAL A 264 2.77 6.77 -12.49
N ASP A 265 3.12 7.62 -13.45
CA ASP A 265 3.30 9.05 -13.17
C ASP A 265 1.95 9.80 -13.14
N SER A 266 2.00 11.09 -12.83
CA SER A 266 0.84 11.99 -12.75
C SER A 266 0.57 12.77 -14.03
N VAL A 267 1.22 12.46 -15.16
CA VAL A 267 1.14 13.24 -16.39
C VAL A 267 -0.16 12.90 -17.13
N VAL A 268 -1.25 13.50 -16.67
CA VAL A 268 -2.61 13.31 -17.21
C VAL A 268 -3.34 14.61 -17.57
N PHE A 269 -2.72 15.76 -17.28
CA PHE A 269 -3.11 17.11 -17.74
C PHE A 269 -4.47 17.67 -17.30
N ASP A 270 -5.32 16.90 -16.63
CA ASP A 270 -6.56 17.41 -16.05
C ASP A 270 -6.87 16.79 -14.69
N GLU A 271 -7.55 17.59 -13.85
CA GLU A 271 -7.81 17.21 -12.47
C GLU A 271 -8.78 16.02 -12.35
N PRO A 272 -9.95 16.00 -13.03
CA PRO A 272 -10.84 14.83 -12.99
C PRO A 272 -10.13 13.52 -13.33
N THR A 273 -9.25 13.53 -14.34
CA THR A 273 -8.45 12.36 -14.71
C THR A 273 -7.42 12.02 -13.64
N LEU A 274 -6.76 13.01 -13.01
CA LEU A 274 -5.86 12.76 -11.88
C LEU A 274 -6.60 12.12 -10.69
N GLN A 275 -7.78 12.63 -10.34
CA GLN A 275 -8.61 12.04 -9.28
C GLN A 275 -9.03 10.62 -9.63
N PHE A 276 -9.48 10.38 -10.86
CA PHE A 276 -9.82 9.05 -11.35
C PHE A 276 -8.63 8.08 -11.31
N LEU A 277 -7.44 8.57 -11.70
CA LEU A 277 -6.20 7.82 -11.66
C LEU A 277 -5.86 7.41 -10.22
N VAL A 278 -5.92 8.35 -9.27
CA VAL A 278 -5.67 8.08 -7.85
C VAL A 278 -6.71 7.13 -7.26
N CYS A 279 -7.98 7.26 -7.61
CA CYS A 279 -9.04 6.33 -7.19
C CYS A 279 -8.80 4.90 -7.73
N THR A 280 -8.24 4.77 -8.93
CA THR A 280 -7.97 3.46 -9.54
C THR A 280 -6.68 2.84 -9.02
N MET A 281 -5.59 3.62 -9.00
CA MET A 281 -4.24 3.14 -8.69
C MET A 281 -3.89 3.19 -7.21
N SER A 282 -4.66 3.91 -6.38
CA SER A 282 -4.31 4.42 -5.03
C SER A 282 -3.28 5.55 -5.06
N ALA A 283 -3.31 6.40 -4.02
CA ALA A 283 -2.41 7.54 -3.90
C ALA A 283 -0.94 7.12 -3.74
N GLU A 284 -0.69 5.89 -3.28
CA GLU A 284 0.64 5.31 -3.05
C GLU A 284 1.32 4.83 -4.34
N ARG A 285 0.61 4.81 -5.47
CA ARG A 285 1.10 4.27 -6.76
C ARG A 285 1.21 5.32 -7.87
N VAL A 286 0.97 6.58 -7.56
CA VAL A 286 1.09 7.69 -8.51
C VAL A 286 2.29 8.56 -8.13
N LEU A 287 3.21 8.78 -9.07
CA LEU A 287 4.43 9.55 -8.88
C LEU A 287 4.34 10.90 -9.61
N LEU A 288 4.94 11.96 -9.08
CA LEU A 288 5.09 13.20 -9.83
C LEU A 288 5.99 12.95 -11.05
N GLY A 289 5.46 13.28 -12.22
CA GLY A 289 6.18 13.37 -13.49
C GLY A 289 5.71 14.62 -14.26
N SER A 290 6.52 15.11 -15.19
CA SER A 290 6.21 16.34 -15.93
C SER A 290 6.34 16.25 -17.46
N ASP A 291 7.12 15.29 -17.98
CA ASP A 291 7.60 15.29 -19.37
C ASP A 291 8.38 16.57 -19.75
N TYR A 292 8.94 17.26 -18.74
CA TYR A 292 9.80 18.42 -18.91
C TYR A 292 11.06 18.06 -19.71
N PRO A 293 11.62 18.94 -20.56
CA PRO A 293 11.18 20.30 -20.87
C PRO A 293 10.37 20.38 -22.19
N PHE A 294 9.59 19.34 -22.51
CA PHE A 294 8.93 19.29 -23.81
C PHE A 294 7.64 20.10 -23.88
N PRO A 295 7.23 20.55 -25.08
CA PRO A 295 6.03 21.39 -25.23
C PRO A 295 4.71 20.73 -24.83
N LEU A 296 4.66 19.40 -24.81
CA LEU A 296 3.49 18.65 -24.31
C LEU A 296 3.58 18.34 -22.82
N GLY A 297 4.69 18.65 -22.16
CA GLY A 297 4.84 18.47 -20.73
C GLY A 297 4.05 19.49 -19.92
N GLU A 298 3.95 19.25 -18.62
CA GLU A 298 3.36 20.20 -17.69
C GLU A 298 4.25 21.45 -17.61
N GLU A 299 3.72 22.62 -18.02
CA GLU A 299 4.48 23.87 -18.12
C GLU A 299 5.09 24.32 -16.78
N HIS A 300 4.33 24.14 -15.69
CA HIS A 300 4.73 24.41 -14.32
C HIS A 300 4.66 23.14 -13.49
N VAL A 301 5.81 22.51 -13.29
CA VAL A 301 5.89 21.14 -12.77
C VAL A 301 5.20 21.00 -11.41
N GLY A 302 4.23 20.08 -11.32
CA GLY A 302 3.50 19.72 -10.12
C GLY A 302 2.29 20.61 -9.80
N THR A 303 1.94 21.56 -10.67
CA THR A 303 0.79 22.45 -10.48
C THR A 303 -0.52 21.67 -10.39
N LEU A 304 -0.74 20.70 -11.29
CA LEU A 304 -1.94 19.85 -11.31
C LEU A 304 -2.18 19.16 -9.96
N ILE A 305 -1.12 18.60 -9.36
CA ILE A 305 -1.23 17.95 -8.05
C ILE A 305 -1.49 18.98 -6.94
N ARG A 306 -0.74 20.09 -6.92
CA ARG A 306 -0.86 21.12 -5.87
C ARG A 306 -2.24 21.76 -5.85
N GLU A 307 -2.83 22.01 -7.01
CA GLU A 307 -4.12 22.68 -7.14
C GLU A 307 -5.33 21.74 -7.07
N SER A 308 -5.13 20.42 -7.21
CA SER A 308 -6.22 19.44 -7.13
C SER A 308 -6.96 19.42 -5.77
N HIS A 309 -8.13 18.81 -5.73
CA HIS A 309 -8.93 18.57 -4.51
C HIS A 309 -8.51 17.30 -3.75
N LEU A 310 -7.37 16.70 -4.11
CA LEU A 310 -6.81 15.57 -3.35
C LEU A 310 -6.47 15.99 -1.91
N SER A 311 -6.54 15.04 -0.98
CA SER A 311 -6.17 15.29 0.42
C SER A 311 -4.71 15.75 0.54
N GLY A 312 -4.39 16.54 1.58
CA GLY A 312 -3.01 17.00 1.80
C GLY A 312 -2.00 15.86 1.91
N ARG A 313 -2.41 14.72 2.48
CA ARG A 313 -1.61 13.48 2.53
C ARG A 313 -1.38 12.90 1.13
N ALA A 314 -2.41 12.79 0.30
CA ALA A 314 -2.27 12.27 -1.07
C ALA A 314 -1.35 13.18 -1.90
N LYS A 315 -1.52 14.50 -1.83
CA LYS A 315 -0.62 15.46 -2.49
C LYS A 315 0.83 15.27 -2.07
N ALA A 316 1.09 15.09 -0.77
CA ALA A 316 2.44 14.85 -0.26
C ALA A 316 3.07 13.56 -0.81
N GLN A 317 2.27 12.50 -0.96
CA GLN A 317 2.73 11.23 -1.53
C GLN A 317 3.06 11.37 -3.01
N LEU A 318 2.13 11.92 -3.80
CA LEU A 318 2.30 12.11 -5.24
C LEU A 318 3.50 13.03 -5.54
N LEU A 319 3.61 14.17 -4.83
CA LEU A 319 4.68 15.14 -5.08
C LEU A 319 6.08 14.58 -4.80
N GLY A 320 6.25 13.66 -3.85
CA GLY A 320 7.59 13.13 -3.59
C GLY A 320 7.70 11.97 -2.60
N GLY A 321 6.71 11.73 -1.75
CA GLY A 321 6.72 10.58 -0.83
C GLY A 321 6.90 9.25 -1.55
N ASN A 322 6.11 9.02 -2.60
CA ASN A 322 6.19 7.82 -3.43
C ASN A 322 7.51 7.75 -4.21
N ALA A 323 8.01 8.89 -4.72
CA ALA A 323 9.27 8.94 -5.47
C ALA A 323 10.47 8.55 -4.61
N LYS A 324 10.51 8.95 -3.33
CA LYS A 324 11.56 8.51 -2.40
C LYS A 324 11.60 6.99 -2.25
N GLN A 325 10.44 6.36 -2.10
CA GLN A 325 10.33 4.90 -2.02
C GLN A 325 10.68 4.24 -3.36
N PHE A 326 10.12 4.75 -4.46
CA PHE A 326 10.33 4.24 -5.81
C PHE A 326 11.81 4.31 -6.23
N LEU A 327 12.55 5.33 -5.81
CA LEU A 327 13.96 5.54 -6.15
C LEU A 327 14.94 5.06 -5.08
N ARG A 328 14.47 4.69 -3.88
CA ARG A 328 15.31 4.37 -2.71
C ARG A 328 16.29 5.51 -2.37
N LEU A 329 15.79 6.74 -2.37
CA LEU A 329 16.58 7.88 -1.93
C LEU A 329 16.73 7.83 -0.41
N GLU A 330 17.96 7.75 0.09
CA GLU A 330 18.24 7.81 1.52
C GLU A 330 17.66 9.10 2.12
N LEU A 331 16.88 8.98 3.19
CA LEU A 331 16.53 10.10 4.04
C LEU A 331 17.80 10.50 4.78
N GLY A 332 18.51 11.51 4.28
CA GLY A 332 19.84 11.89 4.79
C GLY A 332 19.88 12.05 6.31
N ALA A 333 20.65 11.17 6.94
CA ALA A 333 21.29 11.36 8.23
C ALA A 333 22.80 11.52 7.95
N ASP A 334 23.22 12.78 7.96
CA ASP A 334 24.54 13.37 8.17
C ASP A 334 25.81 12.87 7.48
N ALA A 335 26.53 13.89 7.01
CA ALA A 335 27.97 14.02 7.12
C ALA A 335 28.53 13.21 8.30
N ARG A 336 29.31 12.19 7.98
CA ARG A 336 30.31 11.64 8.91
C ARG A 336 31.32 12.73 9.20
N GLY A 337 31.19 13.36 10.37
CA GLY A 337 32.19 14.23 10.96
C GLY A 337 32.06 14.16 12.46
N ASP A 338 32.93 13.37 13.07
CA ASP A 338 33.32 13.35 14.49
C ASP A 338 32.22 13.39 15.55
N ASN A 339 32.04 12.26 16.24
CA ASN A 339 31.68 12.27 17.65
C ASN A 339 32.31 11.05 18.33
N ASP A 340 33.65 11.06 18.38
CA ASP A 340 34.36 10.60 19.56
C ASP A 340 34.57 11.83 20.46
N ALA A 341 34.29 11.66 21.75
CA ALA A 341 34.31 12.65 22.84
C ALA A 341 33.10 13.59 22.95
N LEU A 342 32.25 13.32 23.94
CA LEU A 342 32.32 14.05 25.23
C LEU A 342 31.31 13.48 26.22
N THR A 343 31.85 12.89 27.28
CA THR A 343 31.20 12.76 28.58
C THR A 343 30.90 14.15 29.17
N GLN A 344 29.76 14.19 29.86
CA GLN A 344 29.44 14.97 31.06
C GLN A 344 28.87 16.40 30.96
N GLU A 345 27.78 16.53 31.73
CA GLU A 345 27.23 17.68 32.46
C GLU A 345 26.15 18.58 31.81
N GLY A 346 24.93 18.47 32.36
CA GLY A 346 24.31 19.60 33.06
C GLY A 346 23.19 20.38 32.34
N GLY A 347 21.94 20.18 32.78
CA GLY A 347 21.04 21.29 33.12
C GLY A 347 20.16 21.93 32.02
N LEU A 348 18.88 21.56 32.06
CA LEU A 348 17.67 22.40 31.91
C LEU A 348 17.33 23.14 30.59
N SER A 349 16.23 22.64 30.01
CA SER A 349 15.03 23.35 29.56
C SER A 349 14.85 23.70 28.07
N ALA A 350 13.81 23.04 27.54
CA ALA A 350 12.70 23.55 26.73
C ALA A 350 12.97 24.12 25.32
N GLY A 351 12.37 23.44 24.34
CA GLY A 351 11.81 24.09 23.15
C GLY A 351 12.55 23.82 21.85
N HIS A 352 12.61 22.57 21.41
CA HIS A 352 12.78 22.26 19.99
C HIS A 352 11.71 21.26 19.57
N SER A 353 10.90 21.67 18.59
CA SER A 353 9.93 20.82 17.90
C SER A 353 10.72 19.73 17.16
N GLU A 354 10.91 18.58 17.80
CA GLU A 354 11.49 17.40 17.16
C GLU A 354 10.59 17.01 15.98
N ARG A 355 11.19 16.97 14.78
CA ARG A 355 10.51 16.51 13.57
C ARG A 355 9.98 15.10 13.82
N LEU A 356 8.66 14.95 13.76
CA LEU A 356 7.97 13.69 13.93
C LEU A 356 8.46 12.69 12.86
N SER A 357 9.17 11.65 13.31
CA SER A 357 9.71 10.55 12.49
C SER A 357 8.84 9.30 12.67
N TYR A 358 9.02 8.26 11.84
CA TYR A 358 8.34 6.97 12.06
C TYR A 358 8.65 6.40 13.45
N SER A 359 9.94 6.41 13.83
CA SER A 359 10.39 5.86 15.11
C SER A 359 9.85 6.64 16.30
N SER A 360 9.79 7.98 16.20
CA SER A 360 9.30 8.84 17.28
C SER A 360 7.77 8.96 17.32
N TYR A 361 7.08 8.75 16.18
CA TYR A 361 5.61 8.74 16.14
C TYR A 361 5.02 7.45 16.70
N LEU A 362 5.64 6.32 16.39
CA LEU A 362 5.19 5.01 16.87
C LEU A 362 5.87 4.58 18.16
N GLU A 363 6.75 5.42 18.72
CA GLU A 363 7.54 5.11 19.92
C GLU A 363 8.25 3.76 19.76
N VAL A 364 8.91 3.54 18.61
CA VAL A 364 9.46 2.22 18.23
C VAL A 364 10.56 1.77 19.18
N ALA A 365 11.38 2.71 19.68
CA ALA A 365 12.45 2.39 20.61
C ALA A 365 11.86 1.88 21.93
N GLU A 366 10.86 2.59 22.45
CA GLU A 366 10.11 2.23 23.65
C GLU A 366 9.39 0.90 23.45
N LEU A 367 8.70 0.72 22.32
CA LEU A 367 7.97 -0.51 21.98
C LEU A 367 8.87 -1.75 21.95
N LEU A 368 10.04 -1.65 21.30
CA LEU A 368 10.99 -2.76 21.17
C LEU A 368 11.75 -3.06 22.47
N ASP A 369 11.80 -2.11 23.41
CA ASP A 369 12.42 -2.33 24.72
C ASP A 369 11.53 -3.15 25.66
N LEU A 370 10.20 -3.16 25.46
CA LEU A 370 9.24 -3.82 26.35
C LEU A 370 9.36 -5.36 26.45
N GLN A 371 10.15 -6.01 25.59
CA GLN A 371 10.26 -7.47 25.55
C GLN A 371 11.42 -7.95 26.45
N HIS A 372 11.11 -8.29 27.70
CA HIS A 372 12.09 -8.75 28.69
C HIS A 372 11.89 -10.22 29.12
N PRO A 373 12.60 -11.20 28.50
CA PRO A 373 12.60 -12.60 28.94
C PRO A 373 13.07 -12.76 30.40
N GLN A 374 12.40 -13.61 31.18
CA GLN A 374 12.67 -13.85 32.60
C GLN A 374 13.32 -15.23 32.87
N SER A 375 13.39 -16.11 31.88
CA SER A 375 14.00 -17.43 32.03
C SER A 375 15.53 -17.35 32.24
N SER A 376 16.04 -18.29 33.05
CA SER A 376 17.47 -18.40 33.35
C SER A 376 17.88 -19.89 33.37
N PRO A 377 18.75 -20.35 32.45
CA PRO A 377 19.29 -19.59 31.31
C PRO A 377 18.18 -19.11 30.35
N PRO A 378 18.39 -18.02 29.59
CA PRO A 378 17.39 -17.51 28.66
C PRO A 378 16.95 -18.59 27.66
N HIS A 379 15.64 -18.79 27.55
CA HIS A 379 15.04 -19.69 26.58
C HIS A 379 14.61 -18.93 25.33
N HIS A 380 15.02 -19.42 24.15
CA HIS A 380 14.82 -18.75 22.87
C HIS A 380 13.35 -18.39 22.59
N ASP A 381 12.43 -19.32 22.84
CA ASP A 381 11.00 -19.15 22.53
C ASP A 381 10.23 -18.25 23.53
N GLU A 382 10.83 -17.81 24.64
CA GLU A 382 10.16 -16.90 25.57
C GLU A 382 9.87 -15.53 24.92
N LEU A 383 10.79 -15.05 24.06
CA LEU A 383 10.59 -13.81 23.31
C LEU A 383 9.37 -13.91 22.37
N LEU A 384 9.21 -15.03 21.67
CA LEU A 384 8.05 -15.28 20.82
C LEU A 384 6.75 -15.24 21.63
N PHE A 385 6.74 -15.87 22.81
CA PHE A 385 5.60 -15.85 23.71
C PHE A 385 5.22 -14.40 24.10
N ILE A 386 6.20 -13.58 24.50
CA ILE A 386 5.98 -12.18 24.89
C ILE A 386 5.42 -11.38 23.70
N ILE A 387 6.06 -11.45 22.53
CA ILE A 387 5.67 -10.68 21.35
C ILE A 387 4.23 -11.01 20.95
N VAL A 388 3.86 -12.30 20.86
CA VAL A 388 2.50 -12.66 20.46
C VAL A 388 1.46 -12.11 21.44
N HIS A 389 1.68 -12.22 22.75
CA HIS A 389 0.73 -11.70 23.75
C HIS A 389 0.66 -10.17 23.77
N GLN A 390 1.79 -9.47 23.58
CA GLN A 390 1.77 -8.01 23.45
C GLN A 390 1.03 -7.58 22.17
N THR A 391 1.19 -8.29 21.06
CA THR A 391 0.42 -7.99 19.84
C THR A 391 -1.08 -8.23 20.01
N TYR A 392 -1.50 -9.25 20.78
CA TYR A 392 -2.91 -9.41 21.15
C TYR A 392 -3.45 -8.18 21.88
N GLU A 393 -2.73 -7.67 22.89
CA GLU A 393 -3.15 -6.49 23.64
C GLU A 393 -3.19 -5.21 22.77
N LEU A 394 -2.30 -5.07 21.79
CA LEU A 394 -2.37 -3.98 20.81
C LEU A 394 -3.59 -4.10 19.89
N TRP A 395 -3.91 -5.30 19.42
CA TRP A 395 -5.10 -5.53 18.60
C TRP A 395 -6.40 -5.38 19.40
N PHE A 396 -6.42 -5.78 20.68
CA PHE A 396 -7.57 -5.53 21.56
C PHE A 396 -7.81 -4.04 21.75
N LYS A 397 -6.75 -3.23 21.84
CA LYS A 397 -6.85 -1.77 21.92
C LYS A 397 -7.52 -1.17 20.68
N GLU A 398 -7.12 -1.59 19.48
CA GLU A 398 -7.74 -1.15 18.23
C GLU A 398 -9.19 -1.65 18.11
N LEU A 399 -9.47 -2.91 18.47
CA LEU A 399 -10.83 -3.45 18.49
C LEU A 399 -11.75 -2.65 19.42
N LEU A 400 -11.28 -2.32 20.63
CA LEU A 400 -12.04 -1.49 21.57
C LEU A 400 -12.30 -0.09 21.01
N HIS A 401 -11.28 0.53 20.41
CA HIS A 401 -11.40 1.84 19.77
C HIS A 401 -12.48 1.85 18.68
N ASP A 402 -12.47 0.83 17.82
CA ASP A 402 -13.44 0.70 16.74
C ASP A 402 -14.83 0.36 17.21
N LEU A 403 -14.96 -0.59 18.14
CA LEU A 403 -16.25 -1.00 18.67
C LEU A 403 -16.90 0.13 19.47
N ASP A 404 -16.13 0.98 20.16
CA ASP A 404 -16.65 2.20 20.77
C ASP A 404 -17.20 3.18 19.72
N ALA A 405 -16.50 3.34 18.60
CA ALA A 405 -16.97 4.14 17.49
C ALA A 405 -18.22 3.54 16.82
N VAL A 406 -18.30 2.20 16.71
CA VAL A 406 -19.51 1.49 16.25
C VAL A 406 -20.68 1.76 17.19
N VAL A 407 -20.49 1.62 18.50
CA VAL A 407 -21.51 1.96 19.51
C VAL A 407 -21.99 3.39 19.34
N ALA A 408 -21.07 4.35 19.22
CA ALA A 408 -21.43 5.76 19.02
C ALA A 408 -22.20 6.01 17.72
N ASN A 409 -21.83 5.33 16.62
CA ASN A 409 -22.54 5.42 15.35
C ASN A 409 -23.96 4.83 15.44
N LEU A 410 -24.12 3.67 16.08
CA LEU A 410 -25.44 3.06 16.25
C LEU A 410 -26.34 3.85 17.20
N GLN A 411 -25.78 4.50 18.23
CA GLN A 411 -26.54 5.44 19.07
C GLN A 411 -27.01 6.66 18.27
N ARG A 412 -26.15 7.22 17.39
CA ARG A 412 -26.56 8.31 16.49
C ARG A 412 -27.61 7.86 15.49
N ALA A 413 -27.50 6.63 14.96
CA ALA A 413 -28.51 6.04 14.10
C ALA A 413 -29.83 5.79 14.83
N SER A 414 -29.80 5.43 16.12
CA SER A 414 -31.01 5.34 16.95
C SER A 414 -31.68 6.72 17.14
N ALA A 415 -30.88 7.78 17.34
CA ALA A 415 -31.41 9.15 17.44
C ALA A 415 -31.92 9.72 16.11
N ASN A 416 -31.40 9.23 14.97
CA ASN A 416 -31.84 9.58 13.62
C ASN A 416 -31.97 8.32 12.74
N PRO A 417 -33.10 7.60 12.82
CA PRO A 417 -33.28 6.32 12.13
C PRO A 417 -33.23 6.40 10.59
N GLU A 418 -33.36 7.59 10.01
CA GLU A 418 -33.25 7.80 8.57
C GLU A 418 -31.79 7.99 8.09
N SER A 419 -30.83 8.17 9.02
CA SER A 419 -29.41 8.37 8.67
C SER A 419 -28.81 7.10 8.08
N ARG A 420 -28.26 7.21 6.87
CA ARG A 420 -27.55 6.11 6.20
C ARG A 420 -26.04 6.14 6.46
N ASP A 421 -25.49 7.32 6.71
CA ASP A 421 -24.05 7.52 6.87
C ASP A 421 -23.55 6.84 8.15
N GLU A 422 -24.33 6.90 9.23
CA GLU A 422 -23.93 6.35 10.53
C GLU A 422 -23.98 4.82 10.51
N VAL A 423 -24.99 4.25 9.85
CA VAL A 423 -25.13 2.80 9.67
C VAL A 423 -24.02 2.27 8.75
N TYR A 424 -23.71 3.00 7.68
CA TYR A 424 -22.60 2.68 6.79
C TYR A 424 -21.26 2.71 7.52
N GLU A 425 -20.98 3.76 8.30
CA GLU A 425 -19.74 3.89 9.04
C GLU A 425 -19.59 2.81 10.12
N ALA A 426 -20.69 2.47 10.81
CA ALA A 426 -20.72 1.33 11.73
C ALA A 426 -20.36 0.02 11.01
N ALA A 427 -20.96 -0.27 9.84
CA ALA A 427 -20.64 -1.47 9.06
C ALA A 427 -19.17 -1.48 8.57
N ARG A 428 -18.65 -0.32 8.11
CA ARG A 428 -17.26 -0.16 7.68
C ARG A 428 -16.27 -0.45 8.79
N LEU A 429 -16.52 0.02 10.01
CA LEU A 429 -15.69 -0.23 11.19
C LEU A 429 -15.80 -1.68 11.68
N LEU A 430 -17.01 -2.26 11.67
CA LEU A 430 -17.20 -3.67 11.97
C LEU A 430 -16.44 -4.57 10.99
N ARG A 431 -16.37 -4.21 9.71
CA ARG A 431 -15.53 -4.91 8.72
C ARG A 431 -14.04 -4.85 9.09
N ARG A 432 -13.55 -3.76 9.69
CA ARG A 432 -12.18 -3.72 10.20
C ARG A 432 -12.01 -4.62 11.42
N CYS A 433 -13.00 -4.63 12.32
CA CYS A 433 -13.02 -5.52 13.49
C CYS A 433 -12.98 -7.01 13.10
N THR A 434 -13.72 -7.42 12.06
CA THR A 434 -13.69 -8.80 11.57
C THR A 434 -12.31 -9.17 11.03
N GLU A 435 -11.67 -8.31 10.23
CA GLU A 435 -10.34 -8.58 9.71
C GLU A 435 -9.26 -8.62 10.80
N ILE A 436 -9.33 -7.73 11.81
CA ILE A 436 -8.44 -7.82 12.98
C ILE A 436 -8.65 -9.16 13.70
N THR A 437 -9.90 -9.57 13.92
CA THR A 437 -10.20 -10.85 14.58
C THR A 437 -9.68 -12.05 13.77
N ARG A 438 -9.69 -11.98 12.44
CA ARG A 438 -9.07 -12.99 11.57
C ARG A 438 -7.57 -13.08 11.82
N VAL A 439 -6.87 -11.96 11.96
CA VAL A 439 -5.45 -11.93 12.36
C VAL A 439 -5.26 -12.58 13.73
N LEU A 440 -6.13 -12.29 14.70
CA LEU A 440 -6.06 -12.90 16.03
C LEU A 440 -6.16 -14.44 15.99
N VAL A 441 -7.00 -14.97 15.12
CA VAL A 441 -7.15 -16.42 14.90
C VAL A 441 -5.88 -17.00 14.26
N GLU A 442 -5.34 -16.34 13.24
CA GLU A 442 -4.14 -16.79 12.51
C GLU A 442 -2.86 -16.72 13.37
N GLN A 443 -2.77 -15.78 14.30
CA GLN A 443 -1.62 -15.65 15.21
C GLN A 443 -1.32 -16.94 16.00
N PHE A 444 -2.32 -17.78 16.27
CA PHE A 444 -2.10 -19.07 16.90
C PHE A 444 -1.17 -19.98 16.09
N THR A 445 -1.16 -19.90 14.76
CA THR A 445 -0.28 -20.72 13.91
C THR A 445 1.21 -20.46 14.20
N ILE A 446 1.54 -19.23 14.60
CA ILE A 446 2.90 -18.85 15.00
C ILE A 446 3.25 -19.50 16.34
N LEU A 447 2.36 -19.42 17.33
CA LEU A 447 2.58 -20.09 18.63
C LEU A 447 2.63 -21.61 18.52
N GLU A 448 1.91 -22.22 17.57
CA GLU A 448 1.92 -23.66 17.33
C GLU A 448 3.28 -24.21 16.84
N THR A 449 4.20 -23.33 16.43
CA THR A 449 5.59 -23.66 16.10
C THR A 449 6.46 -23.94 17.32
N MET A 450 6.06 -23.44 18.49
CA MET A 450 6.76 -23.68 19.75
C MET A 450 6.48 -25.10 20.25
N LEU A 451 7.53 -25.84 20.60
CA LEU A 451 7.40 -27.20 21.13
C LEU A 451 6.85 -27.17 22.57
N PRO A 452 6.04 -28.17 22.99
CA PRO A 452 5.58 -28.28 24.38
C PRO A 452 6.72 -28.24 25.41
N THR A 453 7.86 -28.89 25.11
CA THR A 453 9.06 -28.89 25.96
C THR A 453 9.68 -27.50 26.11
N HIS A 454 9.61 -26.67 25.07
CA HIS A 454 10.15 -25.31 25.07
C HIS A 454 9.27 -24.38 25.90
N PHE A 455 7.95 -24.47 25.76
CA PHE A 455 7.04 -23.73 26.63
C PHE A 455 7.23 -24.10 28.11
N LEU A 456 7.35 -25.40 28.41
CA LEU A 456 7.58 -25.88 29.77
C LEU A 456 8.91 -25.38 30.38
N ALA A 457 9.90 -25.01 29.57
CA ALA A 457 11.20 -24.54 30.05
C ALA A 457 11.13 -23.15 30.73
N PHE A 458 10.14 -22.33 30.39
CA PHE A 458 9.96 -21.00 31.00
C PHE A 458 8.59 -20.79 31.67
N ARG A 459 7.67 -21.77 31.59
CA ARG A 459 6.32 -21.71 32.16
C ARG A 459 6.28 -21.25 33.62
N ASP A 460 7.18 -21.77 34.47
CA ASP A 460 7.18 -21.46 35.91
C ASP A 460 7.51 -19.99 36.20
N LYS A 461 8.11 -19.27 35.23
CA LYS A 461 8.37 -17.83 35.32
C LYS A 461 7.14 -16.98 35.07
N LEU A 462 6.10 -17.58 34.48
CA LEU A 462 4.84 -16.90 34.23
C LEU A 462 3.94 -16.87 35.46
N GLU A 463 4.17 -17.69 36.49
CA GLU A 463 3.28 -17.71 37.66
C GLU A 463 3.38 -16.41 38.47
N PRO A 464 2.26 -15.81 38.93
CA PRO A 464 0.87 -16.29 38.85
C PRO A 464 0.06 -15.75 37.64
N ALA A 465 0.73 -15.26 36.60
CA ALA A 465 0.12 -14.64 35.44
C ALA A 465 -0.76 -15.59 34.62
N SER A 466 -1.87 -15.05 34.09
CA SER A 466 -2.90 -15.80 33.40
C SER A 466 -3.68 -14.96 32.41
N GLY A 467 -4.19 -15.57 31.34
CA GLY A 467 -5.07 -14.91 30.37
C GLY A 467 -6.37 -14.34 30.99
N PHE A 468 -6.78 -14.80 32.18
CA PHE A 468 -7.88 -14.18 32.93
C PHE A 468 -7.58 -12.73 33.36
N GLN A 469 -6.31 -12.35 33.39
CA GLN A 469 -5.87 -11.01 33.76
C GLN A 469 -5.77 -10.08 32.54
N SER A 470 -6.10 -10.52 31.33
CA SER A 470 -6.19 -9.63 30.16
C SER A 470 -7.40 -8.69 30.31
N GLU A 471 -7.11 -7.46 30.73
CA GLU A 471 -8.09 -6.41 31.02
C GLU A 471 -8.88 -6.03 29.77
N GLN A 472 -8.20 -5.81 28.65
CA GLN A 472 -8.83 -5.39 27.40
C GLN A 472 -9.71 -6.48 26.80
N PHE A 473 -9.32 -7.76 26.93
CA PHE A 473 -10.19 -8.85 26.49
C PHE A 473 -11.48 -8.92 27.33
N ARG A 474 -11.42 -8.64 28.64
CA ARG A 474 -12.62 -8.54 29.48
C ARG A 474 -13.48 -7.33 29.09
N GLU A 475 -12.85 -6.20 28.73
CA GLU A 475 -13.58 -5.04 28.20
C GLU A 475 -14.32 -5.38 26.92
N LEU A 476 -13.69 -6.09 25.98
CA LEU A 476 -14.32 -6.55 24.74
C LEU A 476 -15.55 -7.40 25.03
N GLU A 477 -15.45 -8.35 25.97
CA GLU A 477 -16.60 -9.17 26.33
C GLU A 477 -17.75 -8.34 26.92
N PHE A 478 -17.45 -7.40 27.83
CA PHE A 478 -18.48 -6.55 28.44
C PHE A 478 -19.11 -5.59 27.43
N LEU A 479 -18.29 -5.02 26.53
CA LEU A 479 -18.72 -4.14 25.46
C LEU A 479 -19.63 -4.87 24.48
N CYS A 480 -19.32 -6.11 24.11
CA CYS A 480 -20.14 -6.89 23.18
C CYS A 480 -21.37 -7.54 23.83
N GLY A 481 -21.45 -7.59 25.17
CA GLY A 481 -22.66 -8.00 25.91
C GLY A 481 -22.49 -9.22 26.84
N LEU A 482 -21.35 -9.90 26.83
CA LEU A 482 -21.04 -11.00 27.77
C LEU A 482 -20.55 -10.45 29.11
N LYS A 483 -21.46 -9.82 29.85
CA LYS A 483 -21.19 -9.18 31.14
C LYS A 483 -21.21 -10.18 32.30
N ASP A 484 -20.06 -10.34 32.97
CA ASP A 484 -19.93 -11.19 34.17
C ASP A 484 -19.18 -10.46 35.29
N ALA A 485 -19.92 -9.96 36.28
CA ALA A 485 -19.37 -9.23 37.42
C ALA A 485 -18.35 -10.04 38.22
N LYS A 486 -18.37 -11.37 38.16
CA LYS A 486 -17.39 -12.22 38.87
C LYS A 486 -15.98 -12.01 38.33
N MET A 487 -15.83 -11.61 37.07
CA MET A 487 -14.53 -11.35 36.45
C MET A 487 -13.79 -10.17 37.09
N LEU A 488 -14.50 -9.22 37.71
CA LEU A 488 -13.89 -8.09 38.40
C LEU A 488 -12.94 -8.51 39.54
N ALA A 489 -13.13 -9.71 40.10
CA ALA A 489 -12.28 -10.22 41.17
C ALA A 489 -10.81 -10.37 40.75
N TYR A 490 -10.54 -10.72 39.49
CA TYR A 490 -9.19 -10.94 38.97
C TYR A 490 -8.39 -9.64 38.75
N HIS A 491 -9.07 -8.49 38.71
CA HIS A 491 -8.47 -7.19 38.43
C HIS A 491 -8.43 -6.26 39.66
N LYS A 492 -8.77 -6.76 40.85
CA LYS A 492 -8.61 -5.99 42.10
C LYS A 492 -7.18 -5.48 42.34
N PRO A 493 -6.11 -6.21 41.98
CA PRO A 493 -4.75 -5.72 42.14
C PRO A 493 -4.37 -4.54 41.23
N THR A 494 -5.14 -4.26 40.17
CA THR A 494 -4.94 -3.15 39.22
C THR A 494 -6.10 -2.14 39.31
N PRO A 495 -6.07 -1.16 40.24
CA PRO A 495 -7.22 -0.31 40.53
C PRO A 495 -7.78 0.48 39.33
N GLU A 496 -6.92 0.89 38.40
CA GLU A 496 -7.37 1.61 37.21
C GLU A 496 -8.18 0.71 36.27
N ALA A 497 -7.68 -0.50 36.01
CA ALA A 497 -8.36 -1.49 35.20
C ALA A 497 -9.66 -1.96 35.81
N HIS A 498 -9.67 -2.17 37.14
CA HIS A 498 -10.89 -2.49 37.88
C HIS A 498 -11.97 -1.41 37.65
N ARG A 499 -11.62 -0.13 37.78
CA ARG A 499 -12.56 0.98 37.52
C ARG A 499 -13.05 1.00 36.08
N ARG A 500 -12.16 0.76 35.11
CA ARG A 500 -12.50 0.72 33.68
C ARG A 500 -13.48 -0.43 33.37
N LEU A 501 -13.25 -1.61 33.92
CA LEU A 501 -14.16 -2.75 33.79
C LEU A 501 -15.50 -2.54 34.52
N GLU A 502 -15.49 -1.95 35.72
CA GLU A 502 -16.73 -1.56 36.41
C GLU A 502 -17.57 -0.58 35.59
N ARG A 503 -16.91 0.37 34.90
CA ARG A 503 -17.58 1.30 33.99
C ARG A 503 -18.22 0.54 32.82
N ARG A 504 -17.44 -0.30 32.11
CA ARG A 504 -17.93 -1.12 30.99
C ARG A 504 -19.08 -2.05 31.38
N LEU A 505 -19.05 -2.59 32.59
CA LEU A 505 -20.12 -3.44 33.10
C LEU A 505 -21.46 -2.68 33.20
N ARG A 506 -21.43 -1.38 33.53
CA ARG A 506 -22.62 -0.52 33.70
C ARG A 506 -23.07 0.14 32.39
N GLU A 507 -22.16 0.47 31.48
CA GLU A 507 -22.46 1.11 30.20
C GLU A 507 -23.31 0.21 29.29
N PRO A 508 -24.18 0.76 28.41
CA PRO A 508 -24.83 -0.02 27.37
C PRO A 508 -23.82 -0.84 26.54
N SER A 509 -24.13 -2.11 26.27
CA SER A 509 -23.34 -2.95 25.37
C SER A 509 -23.67 -2.64 23.90
N LEU A 510 -22.80 -3.04 22.99
CA LEU A 510 -23.06 -3.04 21.55
C LEU A 510 -24.30 -3.87 21.20
N HIS A 511 -24.51 -5.01 21.87
CA HIS A 511 -25.75 -5.78 21.75
C HIS A 511 -26.98 -4.94 22.10
N HIS A 512 -26.95 -4.27 23.26
CA HIS A 512 -28.05 -3.42 23.69
C HIS A 512 -28.32 -2.27 22.71
N VAL A 513 -27.27 -1.53 22.34
CA VAL A 513 -27.37 -0.37 21.44
C VAL A 513 -27.84 -0.77 20.04
N PHE A 514 -27.44 -1.94 19.54
CA PHE A 514 -27.92 -2.46 18.27
C PHE A 514 -29.45 -2.66 18.29
N PHE A 515 -29.99 -3.27 19.35
CA PHE A 515 -31.44 -3.47 19.47
C PHE A 515 -32.21 -2.18 19.79
N GLU A 516 -31.63 -1.23 20.53
CA GLU A 516 -32.20 0.11 20.68
C GLU A 516 -32.32 0.82 19.32
N ALA A 517 -31.35 0.65 18.42
CA ALA A 517 -31.42 1.22 17.09
C ALA A 517 -32.48 0.55 16.21
N LEU A 518 -32.63 -0.78 16.30
CA LEU A 518 -33.72 -1.49 15.62
C LEU A 518 -35.11 -1.10 16.14
N GLN A 519 -35.23 -0.81 17.44
CA GLN A 519 -36.46 -0.30 18.04
C GLN A 519 -36.78 1.11 17.55
N ALA A 520 -35.78 2.00 17.50
CA ALA A 520 -35.95 3.36 16.98
C ALA A 520 -36.33 3.40 15.50
N MET A 521 -35.82 2.44 14.71
CA MET A 521 -36.23 2.23 13.31
C MET A 521 -37.67 1.69 13.17
N GLY A 522 -38.29 1.25 14.26
CA GLY A 522 -39.63 0.66 14.26
C GLY A 522 -39.67 -0.81 13.83
N THR A 523 -38.52 -1.47 13.75
CA THR A 523 -38.43 -2.90 13.38
C THR A 523 -38.52 -3.84 14.57
N LEU A 524 -38.16 -3.36 15.77
CA LEU A 524 -38.34 -4.08 17.03
C LEU A 524 -39.43 -3.38 17.86
N PRO A 525 -40.49 -4.08 18.30
CA PRO A 525 -41.49 -3.51 19.20
C PRO A 525 -40.90 -3.26 20.60
N ALA A 526 -41.52 -2.36 21.36
CA ALA A 526 -41.15 -2.15 22.76
C ALA A 526 -41.37 -3.43 23.60
N PRO A 527 -40.53 -3.71 24.61
CA PRO A 527 -40.68 -4.89 25.46
C PRO A 527 -42.05 -4.93 26.13
N GLU A 528 -42.72 -6.08 26.09
CA GLU A 528 -43.99 -6.27 26.80
C GLU A 528 -43.76 -6.35 28.31
N PRO A 529 -44.56 -5.65 29.15
CA PRO A 529 -44.43 -5.72 30.59
C PRO A 529 -44.60 -7.15 31.11
N GLY A 530 -43.54 -7.73 31.68
CA GLY A 530 -43.54 -9.08 32.23
C GLY A 530 -43.17 -10.18 31.24
N ALA A 531 -42.68 -9.84 30.04
CA ALA A 531 -42.12 -10.82 29.10
C ALA A 531 -40.96 -11.61 29.73
N SER A 532 -40.87 -12.90 29.43
CA SER A 532 -39.70 -13.71 29.77
C SER A 532 -38.51 -13.39 28.85
N GLU A 533 -37.29 -13.71 29.29
CA GLU A 533 -36.07 -13.54 28.48
C GLU A 533 -36.15 -14.32 27.15
N GLU A 534 -36.82 -15.48 27.15
CA GLU A 534 -37.08 -16.28 25.95
C GLU A 534 -38.03 -15.57 24.97
N GLN A 535 -39.09 -14.93 25.48
CA GLN A 535 -40.02 -14.15 24.65
C GLN A 535 -39.35 -12.92 24.05
N GLU A 536 -38.51 -12.23 24.83
CA GLU A 536 -37.75 -11.09 24.31
C GLU A 536 -36.71 -11.53 23.27
N PHE A 537 -36.03 -12.66 23.49
CA PHE A 537 -35.10 -13.25 22.54
C PHE A 537 -35.80 -13.58 21.21
N GLU A 538 -36.96 -14.25 21.27
CA GLU A 538 -37.75 -14.56 20.07
C GLU A 538 -38.17 -13.27 19.33
N THR A 539 -38.62 -12.25 20.08
CA THR A 539 -39.01 -10.95 19.53
C THR A 539 -37.84 -10.27 18.79
N ARG A 540 -36.65 -10.27 19.40
CA ARG A 540 -35.42 -9.74 18.79
C ARG A 540 -35.00 -10.50 17.53
N SER A 541 -35.04 -11.83 17.57
CA SER A 541 -34.75 -12.68 16.41
C SER A 541 -35.74 -12.46 15.26
N ARG A 542 -37.03 -12.28 15.55
CA ARG A 542 -38.06 -11.93 14.55
C ARG A 542 -37.88 -10.53 13.96
N ALA A 543 -37.41 -9.56 14.77
CA ALA A 543 -37.08 -8.23 14.25
C ALA A 543 -35.94 -8.30 13.22
N ILE A 544 -34.88 -9.06 13.50
CA ILE A 544 -33.78 -9.30 12.56
C ILE A 544 -34.31 -9.99 11.29
N LEU A 545 -35.13 -11.04 11.43
CA LEU A 545 -35.76 -11.73 10.31
C LEU A 545 -36.52 -10.76 9.39
N SER A 546 -37.21 -9.77 9.95
CA SER A 546 -37.95 -8.76 9.17
C SER A 546 -37.05 -7.92 8.28
N LEU A 547 -35.80 -7.64 8.71
CA LEU A 547 -34.80 -6.95 7.90
C LEU A 547 -34.46 -7.77 6.66
N TYR A 548 -34.14 -9.06 6.85
CA TYR A 548 -33.80 -9.98 5.77
C TYR A 548 -34.98 -10.24 4.82
N LYS A 549 -36.23 -10.22 5.30
CA LYS A 549 -37.41 -10.35 4.42
C LYS A 549 -37.64 -9.12 3.53
N ASN A 550 -37.01 -7.98 3.82
CA ASN A 550 -37.10 -6.75 3.03
C ASN A 550 -35.72 -6.17 2.70
N GLU A 551 -34.92 -6.97 1.99
CA GLU A 551 -33.51 -6.67 1.69
C GLU A 551 -33.28 -5.33 0.98
N GLN A 552 -34.20 -4.95 0.07
CA GLN A 552 -34.06 -3.72 -0.69
C GLN A 552 -34.13 -2.48 0.19
N HIS A 553 -34.95 -2.52 1.23
CA HIS A 553 -35.15 -1.38 2.13
C HIS A 553 -34.08 -1.34 3.23
N TYR A 554 -33.68 -2.50 3.77
CA TYR A 554 -32.80 -2.58 4.94
C TYR A 554 -31.36 -2.99 4.62
N ARG A 555 -30.89 -2.85 3.38
CA ARG A 555 -29.56 -3.32 2.94
C ARG A 555 -28.40 -2.89 3.86
N TYR A 556 -28.38 -1.64 4.33
CA TYR A 556 -27.31 -1.14 5.21
C TYR A 556 -27.34 -1.81 6.58
N TRP A 557 -28.54 -2.03 7.13
CA TRP A 557 -28.72 -2.73 8.40
C TRP A 557 -28.41 -4.23 8.28
N ILE A 558 -28.70 -4.84 7.12
CA ILE A 558 -28.28 -6.22 6.83
C ILE A 558 -26.76 -6.32 6.81
N ASP A 559 -26.03 -5.35 6.24
CA ASP A 559 -24.56 -5.37 6.29
C ASP A 559 -24.04 -5.29 7.73
N VAL A 560 -24.64 -4.46 8.60
CA VAL A 560 -24.34 -4.47 10.05
C VAL A 560 -24.61 -5.85 10.65
N CYS A 561 -25.76 -6.48 10.38
CA CYS A 561 -26.08 -7.83 10.86
C CYS A 561 -25.06 -8.88 10.40
N GLU A 562 -24.67 -8.86 9.13
CA GLU A 562 -23.68 -9.79 8.57
C GLU A 562 -22.31 -9.59 9.21
N ARG A 563 -21.87 -8.34 9.37
CA ARG A 563 -20.58 -8.03 9.99
C ARG A 563 -20.54 -8.40 11.48
N LEU A 564 -21.62 -8.18 12.23
CA LEU A 564 -21.73 -8.63 13.63
C LEU A 564 -21.74 -10.15 13.75
N THR A 565 -22.43 -10.84 12.82
CA THR A 565 -22.44 -12.32 12.79
C THR A 565 -21.04 -12.86 12.50
N GLU A 566 -20.36 -12.31 11.49
CA GLU A 566 -18.99 -12.69 11.12
C GLU A 566 -18.00 -12.42 12.26
N PHE A 567 -18.14 -11.29 12.97
CA PHE A 567 -17.32 -10.97 14.13
C PHE A 567 -17.51 -12.00 15.26
N ASP A 568 -18.76 -12.35 15.57
CA ASP A 568 -19.09 -13.36 16.58
C ASP A 568 -18.56 -14.75 16.21
N GLU A 569 -18.68 -15.13 14.93
CA GLU A 569 -18.11 -16.37 14.38
C GLU A 569 -16.59 -16.45 14.58
N LEU A 570 -15.88 -15.36 14.26
CA LEU A 570 -14.43 -15.30 14.38
C LEU A 570 -13.98 -15.31 15.84
N VAL A 571 -14.74 -14.72 16.76
CA VAL A 571 -14.45 -14.79 18.21
C VAL A 571 -14.64 -16.22 18.74
N VAL A 572 -15.69 -16.92 18.32
CA VAL A 572 -15.87 -18.35 18.65
C VAL A 572 -14.73 -19.19 18.07
N SER A 573 -14.33 -18.91 16.82
CA SER A 573 -13.19 -19.56 16.18
C SER A 573 -11.88 -19.30 16.94
N TRP A 574 -11.66 -18.08 17.41
CA TRP A 574 -10.52 -17.73 18.24
C TRP A 574 -10.52 -18.50 19.56
N ARG A 575 -11.66 -18.58 20.26
CA ARG A 575 -11.80 -19.37 21.50
C ARG A 575 -11.53 -20.85 21.26
N LEU A 576 -12.01 -21.40 20.14
CA LEU A 576 -11.75 -22.80 19.76
C LEU A 576 -10.26 -23.04 19.51
N ARG A 577 -9.60 -22.18 18.72
CA ARG A 577 -8.17 -22.30 18.44
C ARG A 577 -7.33 -22.10 19.69
N HIS A 578 -7.75 -21.21 20.60
CA HIS A 578 -7.13 -21.05 21.90
C HIS A 578 -7.19 -22.34 22.73
N ILE A 579 -8.36 -22.99 22.80
CA ILE A 579 -8.52 -24.29 23.48
C ILE A 579 -7.57 -25.33 22.87
N GLN A 580 -7.56 -25.46 21.55
CA GLN A 580 -6.71 -26.41 20.84
C GLN A 580 -5.22 -26.16 21.09
N LEU A 581 -4.79 -24.90 21.07
CA LEU A 581 -3.42 -24.53 21.40
C LEU A 581 -3.07 -24.93 22.84
N VAL A 582 -3.93 -24.63 23.81
CA VAL A 582 -3.70 -24.98 25.21
C VAL A 582 -3.61 -26.50 25.37
N GLU A 583 -4.52 -27.27 24.77
CA GLU A 583 -4.47 -28.73 24.78
C GLU A 583 -3.19 -29.27 24.11
N ARG A 584 -2.76 -28.67 23.01
CA ARG A 584 -1.53 -29.04 22.30
C ARG A 584 -0.26 -28.78 23.12
N ILE A 585 -0.19 -27.65 23.83
CA ILE A 585 1.02 -27.19 24.51
C ILE A 585 1.12 -27.76 25.94
N ILE A 586 0.02 -27.80 26.70
CA ILE A 586 0.04 -28.23 28.11
C ILE A 586 -0.82 -29.46 28.41
N GLY A 587 -1.56 -30.00 27.44
CA GLY A 587 -2.47 -31.13 27.65
C GLY A 587 -3.62 -30.80 28.60
N ILE A 588 -3.90 -31.70 29.55
CA ILE A 588 -4.97 -31.58 30.56
C ILE A 588 -4.47 -30.90 31.85
N ARG A 589 -3.26 -30.33 31.86
CA ARG A 589 -2.72 -29.66 33.05
C ARG A 589 -3.51 -28.39 33.39
N MET A 590 -3.56 -28.04 34.67
CA MET A 590 -4.12 -26.76 35.14
C MET A 590 -3.40 -25.58 34.48
N GLY A 591 -4.09 -24.45 34.29
CA GLY A 591 -3.50 -23.21 33.79
C GLY A 591 -2.56 -22.56 34.82
N THR A 592 -1.66 -21.68 34.37
CA THR A 592 -0.70 -20.95 35.23
C THR A 592 -1.37 -20.04 36.26
N GLY A 593 -2.62 -19.61 36.01
CA GLY A 593 -3.45 -18.87 36.97
C GLY A 593 -4.38 -19.72 37.85
N GLY A 594 -4.19 -21.05 37.92
CA GLY A 594 -4.99 -21.94 38.77
C GLY A 594 -6.35 -22.37 38.22
N SER A 595 -6.64 -22.11 36.93
CA SER A 595 -7.87 -22.61 36.29
C SER A 595 -7.77 -24.09 35.92
N ALA A 596 -8.92 -24.73 35.71
CA ALA A 596 -9.01 -26.12 35.22
C ALA A 596 -8.50 -26.32 33.76
N GLY A 597 -7.73 -25.37 33.22
CA GLY A 597 -7.11 -25.44 31.89
C GLY A 597 -8.14 -25.49 30.76
N ALA A 598 -7.91 -26.36 29.78
CA ALA A 598 -8.77 -26.53 28.61
C ALA A 598 -10.24 -26.86 28.95
N SER A 599 -10.50 -27.55 30.06
CA SER A 599 -11.87 -27.90 30.47
C SER A 599 -12.73 -26.67 30.82
N TYR A 600 -12.14 -25.64 31.42
CA TYR A 600 -12.83 -24.37 31.66
C TYR A 600 -13.14 -23.67 30.33
N LEU A 601 -12.14 -23.59 29.44
CA LEU A 601 -12.26 -22.88 28.18
C LEU A 601 -13.36 -23.48 27.28
N LYS A 602 -13.60 -24.79 27.33
CA LYS A 602 -14.71 -25.44 26.59
C LYS A 602 -16.08 -24.84 26.88
N HIS A 603 -16.35 -24.40 28.11
CA HIS A 603 -17.61 -23.75 28.48
C HIS A 603 -17.79 -22.35 27.85
N THR A 604 -16.75 -21.81 27.20
CA THR A 604 -16.83 -20.51 26.52
C THR A 604 -17.27 -20.63 25.05
N LEU A 605 -17.29 -21.84 24.48
CA LEU A 605 -17.67 -22.08 23.09
C LEU A 605 -19.16 -21.86 22.84
N ASP A 606 -20.00 -22.11 23.85
CA ASP A 606 -21.45 -21.91 23.75
C ASP A 606 -21.87 -20.43 23.88
N LYS A 607 -20.93 -19.55 24.24
CA LYS A 607 -21.21 -18.12 24.44
C LYS A 607 -21.07 -17.34 23.15
N LYS A 608 -22.18 -16.83 22.64
CA LYS A 608 -22.26 -15.90 21.49
C LYS A 608 -22.54 -14.49 21.97
N PHE A 609 -21.96 -13.49 21.31
CA PHE A 609 -22.28 -12.08 21.55
C PHE A 609 -23.65 -11.70 21.00
N PHE A 610 -24.04 -12.26 19.86
CA PHE A 610 -25.28 -11.91 19.16
C PHE A 610 -26.10 -13.14 18.79
N PRO A 611 -26.54 -13.96 19.77
CA PRO A 611 -27.24 -15.22 19.51
C PRO A 611 -28.51 -15.04 18.66
N GLU A 612 -29.20 -13.90 18.76
CA GLU A 612 -30.41 -13.60 17.96
C GLU A 612 -30.13 -13.52 16.45
N LEU A 613 -28.94 -13.07 16.04
CA LEU A 613 -28.56 -13.04 14.62
C LEU A 613 -28.47 -14.45 14.04
N TRP A 614 -28.01 -15.41 14.84
CA TRP A 614 -27.93 -16.82 14.43
C TRP A 614 -29.31 -17.45 14.36
N GLU A 615 -30.16 -17.18 15.36
CA GLU A 615 -31.54 -17.69 15.39
C GLU A 615 -32.38 -17.17 14.22
N ALA A 616 -32.23 -15.89 13.84
CA ALA A 616 -32.92 -15.34 12.68
C ALA A 616 -32.65 -16.13 11.38
N ARG A 617 -31.50 -16.81 11.26
CA ARG A 617 -31.18 -17.67 10.12
C ARG A 617 -31.91 -19.01 10.17
N THR A 618 -32.13 -19.57 11.35
CA THR A 618 -33.03 -20.72 11.54
C THR A 618 -34.43 -20.35 11.05
N LEU A 619 -34.95 -19.21 11.50
CA LEU A 619 -36.28 -18.70 11.13
C LEU A 619 -36.43 -18.29 9.65
N LEU A 620 -35.34 -18.13 8.89
CA LEU A 620 -35.39 -17.92 7.43
C LEU A 620 -35.76 -19.20 6.67
N THR A 621 -35.54 -20.36 7.28
CA THR A 621 -35.81 -21.67 6.67
C THR A 621 -37.19 -22.24 7.01
N GLU A 622 -37.90 -21.59 7.93
CA GLU A 622 -39.30 -21.84 8.28
C GLU A 622 -40.25 -20.96 7.44
#